data_AF-A0A955BKH4-F1
#
_entry.id   AF-A0A955BKH4-F1
#
_cell.length_a   1.000
_cell.length_b   1.000
_cell.length_c   1.000
_cell.angle_alpha   90.00
_cell.angle_beta   90.00
_cell.angle_gamma   90.00
#
_symmetry.space_group_name_H-M   'P 1'
#
loop_
_entity.id
_entity.type
_entity.pdbx_description
1 polymer ?
#
loop_
_entity_poly.entity_id
_entity_poly.type
_entity_poly.pdbx_seq_one_letter_code
_entity_poly.pdbx_strand_id
1 'polypeptide(L)'
;VIILSVPLGAVGGIVALRMLSWYLRLTHQPPQALDVLTMLGFVILIGTVVNNAILIVHQSLNLMREENATPNAAILESVRTRIRPIFMTTLTTVLGLSPLVLFPGAGSELYRGLGSVVLGGLFVSTVFTLIFVPTLFSLMMDVREAFFRMLGRSTSEFDLEETADEPARERPVHALHA
;
A
#
# COMPACT_ATOMS: atom_id res chain seq x y z
N VAL A 1 -7.23 4.35 -7.69
CA VAL A 1 -5.98 4.31 -6.89
C VAL A 1 -5.31 2.93 -6.91
N ILE A 2 -5.99 1.85 -6.48
CA ILE A 2 -5.36 0.52 -6.34
C ILE A 2 -4.79 -0.02 -7.67
N ILE A 3 -5.54 0.00 -8.77
CA ILE A 3 -5.04 -0.49 -10.08
C ILE A 3 -3.82 0.32 -10.57
N LEU A 4 -3.69 1.59 -10.16
CA LEU A 4 -2.55 2.43 -10.54
C LEU A 4 -1.24 2.04 -9.83
N SER A 5 -1.29 1.24 -8.75
CA SER A 5 -0.08 0.72 -8.11
C SER A 5 0.47 -0.55 -8.80
N VAL A 6 -0.31 -1.20 -9.66
CA VAL A 6 0.10 -2.45 -10.33
C VAL A 6 1.29 -2.25 -11.29
N PRO A 7 1.30 -1.24 -12.18
CA PRO A 7 2.44 -0.99 -13.07
C PRO A 7 3.72 -0.71 -12.30
N LEU A 8 3.61 -0.05 -11.14
CA LEU A 8 4.74 0.27 -10.26
C LEU A 8 5.38 -1.00 -9.70
N GLY A 9 4.56 -1.99 -9.31
CA GLY A 9 5.03 -3.32 -8.94
C GLY A 9 5.76 -4.03 -10.08
N ALA A 10 5.18 -4.01 -11.28
CA ALA A 10 5.80 -4.63 -12.46
C ALA A 10 7.17 -4.00 -12.80
N VAL A 11 7.29 -2.67 -12.73
CA VAL A 11 8.58 -1.97 -12.89
C VAL A 11 9.59 -2.43 -11.85
N GLY A 12 9.19 -2.54 -10.58
CA GLY A 12 10.04 -3.08 -9.52
C GLY A 12 10.54 -4.49 -9.81
N GLY A 13 9.66 -5.38 -10.27
CA GLY A 13 10.01 -6.77 -10.62
C GLY A 13 10.96 -6.86 -11.83
N ILE A 14 10.77 -6.03 -12.85
CA ILE A 14 11.67 -5.96 -14.02
C ILE A 14 13.05 -5.43 -13.59
N VAL A 15 13.09 -4.38 -12.77
CA VAL A 15 14.33 -3.82 -12.22
C VAL A 15 15.06 -4.88 -11.39
N ALA A 16 14.34 -5.64 -10.56
CA ALA A 16 14.89 -6.74 -9.76
C ALA A 16 15.54 -7.82 -10.61
N LEU A 17 14.84 -8.29 -11.66
CA LEU A 17 15.39 -9.28 -12.59
C LEU A 17 16.63 -8.77 -13.32
N ARG A 18 16.62 -7.50 -13.75
CA ARG A 18 17.77 -6.89 -14.43
C ARG A 18 18.95 -6.75 -13.47
N MET A 19 18.71 -6.36 -12.22
CA MET A 19 19.72 -6.28 -11.17
C MET A 19 20.31 -7.66 -10.85
N LEU A 20 19.46 -8.69 -10.71
CA LEU A 20 19.91 -10.06 -10.50
C LEU A 20 20.74 -10.56 -11.69
N SER A 21 20.29 -10.28 -12.92
CA SER A 21 21.02 -10.68 -14.13
C SER A 21 22.40 -10.04 -14.21
N TRP A 22 22.52 -8.79 -13.76
CA TRP A 22 23.80 -8.10 -13.62
C TRP A 22 24.68 -8.73 -12.52
N TYR A 23 24.11 -9.06 -11.36
CA TYR A 23 24.81 -9.76 -10.27
C TYR A 23 25.31 -11.15 -10.70
N LEU A 24 24.47 -11.94 -11.38
CA LEU A 24 24.85 -13.25 -11.90
C LEU A 24 25.93 -13.19 -12.97
N ARG A 25 25.91 -12.15 -13.81
CA ARG A 25 26.98 -11.89 -14.79
C ARG A 25 28.32 -11.63 -14.09
N LEU A 26 28.31 -10.97 -12.93
CA LEU A 26 29.50 -10.75 -12.12
C LEU A 26 30.04 -12.07 -11.52
N THR A 27 29.13 -13.01 -11.19
CA THR A 27 29.45 -14.34 -10.62
C THR A 27 29.64 -15.43 -11.70
N HIS A 28 29.83 -15.06 -12.98
CA HIS A 28 30.07 -15.99 -14.12
C HIS A 28 28.95 -17.02 -14.36
N GLN A 29 27.72 -16.71 -13.96
CA GLN A 29 26.55 -17.58 -14.14
C GLN A 29 25.70 -17.13 -15.35
N PRO A 30 24.95 -18.02 -16.01
CA PRO A 30 24.07 -17.65 -17.11
C PRO A 30 22.95 -16.71 -16.63
N PRO A 31 22.52 -15.75 -17.48
CA PRO A 31 21.41 -14.85 -17.16
C PRO A 31 20.11 -15.62 -17.01
N GLN A 32 19.27 -15.20 -16.07
CA GLN A 32 17.99 -15.82 -15.82
C GLN A 32 16.99 -15.45 -16.93
N ALA A 33 16.47 -16.44 -17.64
CA ALA A 33 15.46 -16.22 -18.68
C ALA A 33 14.06 -15.99 -18.08
N LEU A 34 13.18 -15.32 -18.84
CA LEU A 34 11.75 -15.25 -18.52
C LEU A 34 11.08 -16.58 -18.83
N ASP A 35 11.02 -17.45 -17.83
CA ASP A 35 10.29 -18.71 -17.87
C ASP A 35 8.91 -18.60 -17.20
N VAL A 36 8.13 -19.68 -17.27
CA VAL A 36 6.78 -19.74 -16.68
C VAL A 36 6.83 -19.49 -15.17
N LEU A 37 7.87 -19.93 -14.47
CA LEU A 37 8.00 -19.71 -13.03
C LEU A 37 8.30 -18.25 -12.69
N THR A 38 9.11 -17.57 -13.50
CA THR A 38 9.36 -16.14 -13.38
C THR A 38 8.08 -15.34 -13.65
N MET A 39 7.27 -15.74 -14.64
CA MET A 39 5.94 -15.16 -14.87
C MET A 39 5.01 -15.36 -13.66
N LEU A 40 5.03 -16.54 -13.03
CA LEU A 40 4.30 -16.79 -11.78
C LEU A 40 4.76 -15.84 -10.67
N GLY A 41 6.07 -15.54 -10.58
CA GLY A 41 6.60 -14.53 -9.67
C GLY A 41 5.99 -13.15 -9.87
N PHE A 42 5.77 -12.72 -11.13
CA PHE A 42 5.07 -11.46 -11.42
C PHE A 42 3.59 -11.50 -10.98
N VAL A 43 2.90 -12.62 -11.16
CA VAL A 43 1.51 -12.78 -10.70
C VAL A 43 1.41 -12.63 -9.18
N ILE A 44 2.31 -13.30 -8.45
CA ILE A 44 2.42 -13.17 -6.98
C ILE A 44 2.71 -11.72 -6.60
N LEU A 45 3.68 -11.09 -7.28
CA LEU A 45 4.06 -9.70 -7.04
C LEU A 45 2.87 -8.75 -7.19
N ILE A 46 2.09 -8.87 -8.27
CA ILE A 46 0.89 -8.05 -8.49
C ILE A 46 -0.09 -8.21 -7.33
N GLY A 47 -0.36 -9.45 -6.89
CA GLY A 47 -1.25 -9.71 -5.75
C GLY A 47 -0.76 -9.06 -4.45
N THR A 48 0.54 -9.16 -4.16
CA THR A 48 1.12 -8.55 -2.95
C THR A 48 1.05 -7.03 -2.97
N VAL A 49 1.32 -6.38 -4.11
CA VAL A 49 1.25 -4.92 -4.25
C VAL A 49 -0.17 -4.41 -4.12
N VAL A 50 -1.12 -5.11 -4.73
CA VAL A 50 -2.55 -4.79 -4.62
C VAL A 50 -3.03 -4.92 -3.18
N ASN A 51 -2.64 -5.97 -2.46
CA ASN A 51 -3.00 -6.16 -1.06
C ASN A 51 -2.47 -5.02 -0.17
N ASN A 52 -1.20 -4.62 -0.35
CA ASN A 52 -0.61 -3.51 0.40
C ASN A 52 -1.36 -2.19 0.15
N ALA A 53 -1.77 -1.93 -1.10
CA ALA A 53 -2.56 -0.74 -1.44
C ALA A 53 -3.99 -0.79 -0.89
N ILE A 54 -4.65 -1.95 -0.96
CA ILE A 54 -6.01 -2.16 -0.43
C ILE A 54 -6.04 -1.84 1.06
N LEU A 55 -5.07 -2.31 1.85
CA LEU A 55 -5.06 -2.10 3.30
C LEU A 55 -5.00 -0.61 3.69
N ILE A 56 -4.22 0.19 2.98
CA ILE A 56 -4.11 1.63 3.23
C ILE A 56 -5.43 2.33 2.86
N VAL A 57 -5.92 2.08 1.64
CA VAL A 57 -7.14 2.73 1.13
C VAL A 57 -8.37 2.35 1.95
N HIS A 58 -8.48 1.07 2.32
CA HIS A 58 -9.58 0.59 3.14
C HIS A 58 -9.55 1.23 4.53
N GLN A 59 -8.39 1.29 5.18
CA GLN A 59 -8.27 1.93 6.48
C GLN A 59 -8.56 3.44 6.42
N SER A 60 -8.08 4.16 5.39
CA SER A 60 -8.42 5.57 5.25
C SER A 60 -9.92 5.79 5.04
N LEU A 61 -10.59 4.94 4.25
CA LEU A 61 -12.04 5.02 4.07
C LEU A 61 -12.80 4.68 5.34
N ASN A 62 -12.28 3.75 6.15
CA ASN A 62 -12.87 3.38 7.43
C ASN A 62 -12.84 4.55 8.41
N LEU A 63 -11.68 5.17 8.58
CA LEU A 63 -11.49 6.34 9.45
C LEU A 63 -12.38 7.52 9.05
N MET A 64 -12.58 7.74 7.75
CA MET A 64 -13.50 8.78 7.28
C MET A 64 -14.97 8.48 7.56
N ARG A 65 -15.37 7.21 7.58
CA ARG A 65 -16.77 6.79 7.74
C ARG A 65 -17.16 6.59 9.20
N GLU A 66 -16.27 6.02 10.00
CA GLU A 66 -16.57 5.63 11.39
C GLU A 66 -16.15 6.73 12.38
N GLU A 67 -15.07 7.47 12.09
CA GLU A 67 -14.51 8.47 13.01
C GLU A 67 -14.73 9.91 12.50
N ASN A 68 -15.48 10.10 11.40
CA ASN A 68 -15.70 11.39 10.72
C ASN A 68 -14.40 12.20 10.50
N ALA A 69 -13.27 11.50 10.37
CA ALA A 69 -11.97 12.16 10.25
C ALA A 69 -11.87 12.90 8.91
N THR A 70 -11.27 14.09 8.93
CA THR A 70 -10.95 14.82 7.70
C THR A 70 -10.11 13.95 6.76
N PRO A 71 -10.24 14.09 5.43
CA PRO A 71 -9.52 13.28 4.45
C PRO A 71 -8.01 13.17 4.74
N ASN A 72 -7.37 14.29 5.07
CA ASN A 72 -5.94 14.34 5.36
C ASN A 72 -5.57 13.61 6.67
N ALA A 73 -6.37 13.77 7.72
CA ALA A 73 -6.15 13.08 9.00
C ALA A 73 -6.32 11.57 8.85
N ALA A 74 -7.37 11.13 8.14
CA ALA A 74 -7.65 9.72 7.89
C ALA A 74 -6.54 9.02 7.09
N ILE A 75 -5.93 9.71 6.11
CA ILE A 75 -4.81 9.18 5.33
C ILE A 75 -3.55 9.04 6.18
N LEU A 76 -3.26 10.03 7.02
CA LEU A 76 -2.07 10.00 7.87
C LEU A 76 -2.16 8.86 8.89
N GLU A 77 -3.30 8.71 9.55
CA GLU A 77 -3.50 7.66 10.56
C GLU A 77 -3.59 6.27 9.92
N SER A 78 -4.16 6.15 8.70
CA SER A 78 -4.17 4.88 7.98
C SER A 78 -2.76 4.39 7.65
N VAL A 79 -1.86 5.29 7.21
CA VAL A 79 -0.47 4.93 6.94
C VAL A 79 0.24 4.55 8.23
N ARG A 80 0.04 5.31 9.31
CA ARG A 80 0.69 5.07 10.62
C ARG A 80 0.35 3.70 11.20
N THR A 81 -0.92 3.32 11.17
CA THR A 81 -1.41 2.04 11.69
C THR A 81 -0.99 0.84 10.82
N ARG A 82 -0.83 1.05 9.50
CA ARG A 82 -0.52 -0.03 8.55
C ARG A 82 0.96 -0.23 8.26
N ILE A 83 1.82 0.76 8.52
CA ILE A 83 3.28 0.64 8.32
C ILE A 83 3.82 -0.62 9.03
N ARG A 84 3.49 -0.84 10.31
CA ARG A 84 4.00 -1.99 11.07
C ARG A 84 3.59 -3.34 10.43
N PRO A 85 2.29 -3.62 10.18
CA PRO A 85 1.88 -4.83 9.47
C PRO A 85 2.53 -5.01 8.08
N ILE A 86 2.61 -3.96 7.27
CA ILE A 86 3.16 -4.04 5.90
C ILE A 86 4.66 -4.39 5.93
N PHE A 87 5.41 -3.81 6.86
CA PHE A 87 6.81 -4.17 7.06
C PHE A 87 6.97 -5.60 7.57
N MET A 88 6.12 -6.08 8.48
CA MET A 88 6.20 -7.46 8.97
C MET A 88 6.03 -8.48 7.84
N THR A 89 5.03 -8.31 6.97
CA THR A 89 4.79 -9.23 5.86
C THR A 89 5.89 -9.14 4.81
N THR A 90 6.32 -7.91 4.48
CA THR A 90 7.39 -7.69 3.51
C THR A 90 8.70 -8.33 3.98
N LEU A 91 9.07 -8.10 5.24
CA LEU A 91 10.30 -8.65 5.81
C LEU A 91 10.25 -10.18 5.88
N THR A 92 9.10 -10.75 6.23
CA THR A 92 8.90 -12.21 6.24
C THR A 92 9.13 -12.81 4.86
N THR A 93 8.56 -12.22 3.81
CA THR A 93 8.75 -12.70 2.43
C THR A 93 10.18 -12.52 1.96
N VAL A 94 10.80 -11.37 2.25
CA VAL A 94 12.19 -11.08 1.88
C VAL A 94 13.13 -12.07 2.55
N LEU A 95 12.98 -12.30 3.85
CA LEU A 95 13.81 -13.25 4.59
C LEU A 95 13.54 -14.71 4.19
N GLY A 96 12.29 -15.06 3.87
CA GLY A 96 11.92 -16.40 3.43
C GLY A 96 12.47 -16.75 2.04
N LEU A 97 12.48 -15.79 1.11
CA LEU A 97 12.97 -15.99 -0.26
C LEU A 97 14.47 -15.67 -0.43
N SER A 98 15.08 -14.96 0.51
CA SER A 98 16.49 -14.55 0.48
C SER A 98 17.44 -15.76 0.26
N PRO A 99 17.33 -16.85 1.06
CA PRO A 99 18.24 -17.99 0.90
C PRO A 99 18.12 -18.64 -0.48
N LEU A 100 16.90 -18.71 -1.02
CA LEU A 100 16.60 -19.31 -2.31
C LEU A 100 17.25 -18.56 -3.47
N VAL A 101 17.38 -17.24 -3.37
CA VAL A 101 17.97 -16.40 -4.41
C VAL A 101 19.50 -16.31 -4.27
N LEU A 102 20.01 -16.29 -3.03
CA LEU A 102 21.43 -16.07 -2.76
C LEU A 102 22.29 -17.33 -2.78
N PHE A 103 21.75 -18.49 -2.40
CA PHE A 103 22.50 -19.75 -2.32
C PHE A 103 22.09 -20.70 -3.46
N PRO A 104 22.82 -20.72 -4.58
CA PRO A 104 22.51 -21.62 -5.68
C PRO A 104 22.82 -23.08 -5.30
N GLY A 105 21.89 -23.97 -5.65
CA GLY A 105 22.00 -25.43 -5.52
C GLY A 105 21.38 -26.16 -6.70
N ALA A 106 21.39 -27.49 -6.69
CA ALA A 106 20.76 -28.30 -7.75
C ALA A 106 19.26 -27.97 -7.87
N GLY A 107 18.79 -27.61 -9.06
CA GLY A 107 17.39 -27.21 -9.32
C GLY A 107 17.02 -25.79 -8.86
N SER A 108 17.93 -25.05 -8.22
CA SER A 108 17.67 -23.67 -7.77
C SER A 108 17.44 -22.71 -8.93
N GLU A 109 17.96 -23.00 -10.13
CA GLU A 109 17.78 -22.16 -11.29
C GLU A 109 16.31 -21.92 -11.61
N LEU A 110 15.43 -22.92 -11.45
CA LEU A 110 14.01 -22.76 -11.73
C LEU A 110 13.34 -21.77 -10.75
N TYR A 111 13.64 -21.90 -9.45
CA TYR A 111 13.03 -21.11 -8.40
C TYR A 111 13.69 -19.74 -8.17
N ARG A 112 14.94 -19.58 -8.61
CA ARG A 112 15.71 -18.33 -8.48
C ARG A 112 15.06 -17.20 -9.26
N GLY A 113 14.53 -17.48 -10.46
CA GLY A 113 13.78 -16.50 -11.27
C GLY A 113 12.56 -15.96 -10.53
N LEU A 114 11.68 -16.86 -10.07
CA LEU A 114 10.52 -16.52 -9.25
C LEU A 114 10.91 -15.72 -7.99
N GLY A 115 11.87 -16.26 -7.22
CA GLY A 115 12.29 -15.66 -5.96
C GLY A 115 12.81 -14.23 -6.16
N SER A 116 13.57 -13.99 -7.22
CA SER A 116 14.17 -12.68 -7.50
C SER A 116 13.17 -11.61 -7.90
N VAL A 117 12.16 -11.95 -8.71
CA VAL A 117 11.05 -11.04 -9.08
C VAL A 117 10.31 -10.62 -7.82
N VAL A 118 9.95 -11.60 -6.99
CA VAL A 118 9.18 -11.34 -5.78
C VAL A 118 10.02 -10.54 -4.78
N LEU A 119 11.28 -10.93 -4.54
CA LEU A 119 12.17 -10.23 -3.59
C LEU A 119 12.38 -8.76 -3.96
N GLY A 120 12.93 -8.50 -5.14
CA GLY A 120 13.27 -7.13 -5.52
C GLY A 120 12.04 -6.32 -5.90
N GLY A 121 11.04 -6.95 -6.52
CA GLY A 121 9.76 -6.33 -6.83
C GLY A 121 9.03 -5.91 -5.55
N LEU A 122 8.94 -6.78 -4.55
CA LEU A 122 8.29 -6.48 -3.28
C LEU A 122 9.05 -5.38 -2.51
N PHE A 123 10.38 -5.47 -2.45
CA PHE A 123 11.19 -4.47 -1.73
C PHE A 123 10.99 -3.07 -2.32
N VAL A 124 11.12 -2.94 -3.65
CA VAL A 124 10.94 -1.65 -4.33
C VAL A 124 9.48 -1.19 -4.22
N SER A 125 8.53 -2.07 -4.54
CA SER A 125 7.11 -1.72 -4.57
C SER A 125 6.55 -1.36 -3.20
N THR A 126 6.98 -1.99 -2.12
CA THR A 126 6.52 -1.65 -0.77
C THR A 126 6.91 -0.22 -0.39
N VAL A 127 8.17 0.16 -0.60
CA VAL A 127 8.64 1.54 -0.33
C VAL A 127 7.85 2.54 -1.18
N PHE A 128 7.71 2.26 -2.47
CA PHE A 128 6.98 3.13 -3.37
C PHE A 128 5.48 3.19 -3.04
N THR A 129 4.83 2.08 -2.71
CA THR A 129 3.40 2.01 -2.39
C THR A 129 3.07 2.81 -1.14
N LEU A 130 3.91 2.75 -0.11
CA LEU A 130 3.71 3.51 1.13
C LEU A 130 3.70 5.03 0.92
N ILE A 131 4.39 5.53 -0.10
CA ILE A 131 4.43 6.97 -0.43
C ILE A 131 3.39 7.30 -1.50
N PHE A 132 3.31 6.47 -2.53
CA PHE A 132 2.50 6.71 -3.71
C PHE A 132 1.01 6.58 -3.45
N VAL A 133 0.58 5.56 -2.68
CA VAL A 133 -0.84 5.33 -2.38
C VAL A 133 -1.47 6.49 -1.60
N PRO A 134 -0.91 6.97 -0.46
CA PRO A 134 -1.52 8.08 0.26
C PRO A 134 -1.52 9.38 -0.55
N THR A 135 -0.44 9.65 -1.28
CA THR A 135 -0.33 10.84 -2.14
C THR A 135 -1.40 10.83 -3.25
N LEU A 136 -1.56 9.69 -3.92
CA LEU A 136 -2.51 9.57 -5.03
C LEU A 136 -3.96 9.54 -4.55
N PHE A 137 -4.20 9.03 -3.35
CA PHE A 137 -5.52 9.05 -2.72
C PHE A 137 -5.90 10.47 -2.26
N SER A 138 -4.98 11.21 -1.63
CA SER A 138 -5.16 12.64 -1.32
C SER A 138 -5.43 13.47 -2.58
N LEU A 139 -4.62 13.31 -3.63
CA LEU A 139 -4.83 14.00 -4.90
C LEU A 139 -6.21 13.70 -5.51
N MET A 140 -6.66 12.42 -5.46
CA MET A 140 -7.99 12.07 -5.95
C MET A 140 -9.12 12.73 -5.14
N MET A 141 -8.92 12.94 -3.84
CA MET A 141 -9.89 13.62 -2.98
C MET A 141 -9.97 15.10 -3.30
N ASP A 142 -8.83 15.77 -3.47
CA ASP A 142 -8.77 17.18 -3.84
C ASP A 142 -9.38 17.43 -5.23
N VAL A 143 -9.06 16.56 -6.20
CA VAL A 143 -9.65 16.63 -7.56
C VAL A 143 -11.16 16.42 -7.51
N ARG A 144 -11.64 15.48 -6.69
CA ARG A 144 -13.07 15.27 -6.49
C ARG A 144 -13.72 16.54 -5.94
N GLU A 145 -13.15 17.15 -4.90
CA GLU A 145 -13.70 18.36 -4.30
C GLU A 145 -13.70 19.55 -5.27
N ALA A 146 -12.60 19.76 -6.01
CA ALA A 146 -12.50 20.79 -7.04
C ALA A 146 -13.53 20.57 -8.17
N PHE A 147 -13.73 19.33 -8.60
CA PHE A 147 -14.74 18.99 -9.60
C PHE A 147 -16.17 19.24 -9.09
N PHE A 148 -16.48 18.90 -7.84
CA PHE A 148 -17.79 19.19 -7.22
C PHE A 148 -18.03 20.70 -7.07
N ARG A 149 -17.01 21.47 -6.70
CA ARG A 149 -17.08 22.94 -6.66
C ARG A 149 -17.34 23.54 -8.05
N MET A 150 -16.72 22.97 -9.10
CA MET A 150 -16.93 23.42 -10.48
C MET A 150 -18.29 22.98 -11.06
N LEU A 151 -18.86 21.86 -10.58
CA LEU A 151 -20.15 21.34 -11.01
C LEU A 151 -21.35 21.95 -10.26
N GLY A 152 -21.13 22.95 -9.40
CA GLY A 152 -22.20 23.79 -8.86
C GLY A 152 -23.21 23.07 -7.97
N ARG A 153 -22.78 22.14 -7.12
CA ARG A 153 -23.61 21.64 -6.02
C ARG A 153 -23.05 22.13 -4.69
N SER A 154 -23.83 23.01 -4.08
CA SER A 154 -23.60 23.62 -2.77
C SER A 154 -23.33 22.55 -1.71
N THR A 155 -22.07 22.45 -1.27
CA THR A 155 -21.66 21.79 -0.03
C THR A 155 -22.03 22.69 1.14
N SER A 156 -23.33 22.97 1.31
CA SER A 156 -23.84 23.80 2.41
C SER A 156 -24.92 23.10 3.24
N GLU A 157 -25.12 21.80 3.03
CA GLU A 157 -26.11 21.00 3.77
C GLU A 157 -25.44 19.93 4.66
N PHE A 158 -24.11 19.76 4.57
CA PHE A 158 -23.39 18.80 5.42
C PHE A 158 -22.79 19.42 6.70
N ASP A 159 -22.68 20.76 6.77
CA ASP A 159 -22.13 21.46 7.94
C ASP A 159 -23.21 21.92 8.96
N LEU A 160 -24.49 21.94 8.56
CA LEU A 160 -25.58 22.43 9.44
C LEU A 160 -26.21 21.35 10.32
N GLU A 161 -25.99 20.07 10.04
CA GLU A 161 -26.59 18.98 10.83
C GLU A 161 -25.68 18.54 11.99
N GLU A 162 -24.36 18.73 11.90
CA GLU A 162 -23.41 18.40 12.98
C GLU A 162 -23.39 19.46 14.10
N THR A 163 -23.81 20.70 13.83
CA THR A 163 -23.92 21.75 14.87
C THR A 163 -25.27 21.80 15.58
N ALA A 164 -26.28 21.06 15.10
CA ALA A 164 -27.63 21.09 15.67
C ALA A 164 -27.84 20.12 16.84
N ASP A 165 -26.97 19.12 17.01
CA ASP A 165 -27.11 18.07 18.04
C ASP A 165 -26.31 18.34 19.33
N GLU A 166 -25.73 19.54 19.49
CA GLU A 166 -25.15 19.96 20.76
C GLU A 166 -25.98 21.06 21.43
N PRO A 167 -27.00 20.65 22.21
CA PRO A 167 -27.20 21.32 23.49
C PRO A 167 -27.50 20.35 24.64
N ALA A 168 -26.84 20.60 25.78
CA ALA A 168 -27.29 20.29 27.15
C ALA A 168 -26.85 18.97 27.83
N ARG A 169 -25.56 18.63 27.80
CA ARG A 169 -24.97 17.69 28.78
C ARG A 169 -23.89 18.27 29.70
N GLU A 170 -23.99 19.55 30.01
CA GLU A 170 -23.35 20.13 31.19
C GLU A 170 -24.40 20.74 32.13
N ARG A 171 -24.78 19.99 33.17
CA ARG A 171 -25.20 20.58 34.46
C ARG A 171 -24.59 19.76 35.60
N PRO A 172 -24.06 20.43 36.64
CA PRO A 172 -23.21 19.81 37.66
C PRO A 172 -24.05 19.01 38.67
N VAL A 173 -23.60 17.80 38.99
CA VAL A 173 -24.21 16.93 40.01
C VAL A 173 -23.73 17.38 41.39
N HIS A 174 -24.30 18.48 41.89
CA HIS A 174 -24.22 18.86 43.30
C HIS A 174 -25.47 19.66 43.70
N ALA A 175 -26.57 18.96 43.97
CA ALA A 175 -27.60 19.38 44.93
C ALA A 175 -28.65 18.27 45.09
N LEU A 176 -29.10 18.07 46.33
CA LEU A 176 -30.24 17.26 46.80
C LEU A 176 -30.00 15.76 47.06
N HIS A 177 -29.31 15.48 48.16
CA HIS A 177 -29.83 14.58 49.20
C HIS A 177 -29.45 15.15 50.57
N ALA A 178 -30.35 15.95 51.14
CA ALA A 178 -30.44 16.32 52.55
C ALA A 178 -31.92 16.41 52.88
#